data_AF-A0A4Q9RV06-F1
#
_entry.id   AF-A0A4Q9RV06-F1
#
_cell.length_a   1.000
_cell.length_b   1.000
_cell.length_c   1.000
_cell.angle_alpha   90.00
_cell.angle_beta   90.00
_cell.angle_gamma   90.00
#
_symmetry.space_group_name_H-M   'P 1'
#
loop_
_entity.id
_entity.type
_entity.pdbx_description
1 polymer ?
#
loop_
_entity_poly.entity_id
_entity_poly.type
_entity_poly.pdbx_seq_one_letter_code
_entity_poly.pdbx_strand_id
1 'polypeptide(L)' 'MGKGDKKTRRGKIHRGSSGVRRQKIKKRPTTEQKINIDKKAKA' A
#
# COMPACT_ATOMS: atom_id res chain seq x y z
N MET A 1 6.82 13.68 3.45
CA MET A 1 5.53 13.65 2.73
C MET A 1 4.41 14.17 3.61
N GLY A 2 3.89 15.36 3.30
CA GLY A 2 2.80 15.99 4.05
C GLY A 2 1.43 15.33 3.86
N LYS A 3 0.40 15.87 4.52
CA LYS A 3 -1.00 15.41 4.42
C LYS A 3 -1.60 15.63 3.02
N GLY A 4 -1.03 16.55 2.24
CA GLY A 4 -1.53 16.94 0.91
C GLY A 4 -1.39 15.86 -0.17
N ASP A 5 -0.34 15.03 -0.12
CA ASP A 5 -0.05 14.09 -1.21
C ASP A 5 -0.92 12.82 -1.16
N LYS A 6 -1.79 12.68 -2.17
CA LYS A 6 -2.78 11.60 -2.35
C LYS A 6 -2.16 10.22 -2.55
N LYS A 7 -0.94 10.14 -3.05
CA LYS A 7 -0.28 8.86 -3.37
C LYS A 7 0.40 8.24 -2.15
N THR A 8 0.45 8.93 -1.02
CA THR A 8 1.23 8.53 0.18
C THR A 8 0.37 7.89 1.24
N ARG A 9 0.99 7.12 2.13
CA ARG A 9 0.27 6.58 3.30
C ARG A 9 -0.34 7.69 4.15
N ARG A 10 0.44 8.75 4.45
CA ARG A 10 0.00 9.86 5.32
C ARG A 10 -1.15 10.66 4.70
N GLY A 11 -1.07 10.98 3.42
CA GLY A 11 -2.15 11.69 2.73
C GLY A 11 -3.37 10.84 2.39
N LYS A 12 -3.25 9.51 2.35
CA LYS A 12 -4.40 8.58 2.32
C LYS A 12 -5.06 8.43 3.69
N ILE A 13 -4.30 8.46 4.77
CA ILE A 13 -4.85 8.46 6.15
C ILE A 13 -5.70 9.71 6.34
N HIS A 14 -5.16 10.88 6.00
CA HIS A 14 -5.86 12.16 6.15
C HIS A 14 -7.18 12.24 5.37
N ARG A 15 -7.24 11.66 4.17
CA ARG A 15 -8.44 11.66 3.32
C ARG A 15 -9.39 10.49 3.56
N GLY A 16 -9.06 9.54 4.42
CA GLY A 16 -9.90 8.36 4.65
C GLY A 16 -9.88 7.31 3.52
N SER A 17 -9.17 7.52 2.41
CA SER A 17 -9.13 6.57 1.28
C SER A 17 -8.16 5.39 1.49
N SER A 18 -8.48 4.22 0.91
CA SER A 18 -7.62 3.03 0.91
C SER A 18 -6.81 2.88 -0.38
N GLY A 19 -5.81 2.00 -0.37
CA GLY A 19 -5.12 1.54 -1.58
C GLY A 19 -3.81 0.85 -1.23
N VAL A 20 -2.95 0.64 -2.24
CA VAL A 20 -1.67 -0.10 -2.09
C VAL A 20 -0.87 0.34 -0.86
N ARG A 21 -0.64 1.66 -0.70
CA ARG A 21 0.12 2.22 0.44
C ARG A 21 -0.66 2.39 1.76
N ARG A 22 -1.99 2.23 1.77
CA ARG A 22 -2.85 2.25 2.99
C ARG A 22 -3.93 1.18 2.86
N GLN A 23 -3.54 -0.05 3.20
CA GLN A 23 -4.43 -1.20 3.16
C GLN A 23 -5.39 -1.20 4.35
N LYS A 24 -6.65 -1.59 4.12
CA LYS A 24 -7.62 -1.84 5.21
C LYS A 24 -7.32 -3.17 5.92
N ILE A 25 -6.97 -4.19 5.16
CA ILE A 25 -6.68 -5.53 5.67
C ILE A 25 -5.19 -5.81 5.46
N LYS A 26 -4.43 -5.90 6.56
CA LYS A 26 -2.96 -6.05 6.52
C LYS A 26 -2.49 -7.35 5.83
N LYS A 27 -3.31 -8.40 5.86
CA LYS A 27 -2.99 -9.73 5.31
C LYS A 27 -3.24 -9.86 3.81
N ARG A 28 -3.89 -8.89 3.15
CA ARG A 28 -4.13 -8.97 1.71
C ARG A 28 -2.85 -8.57 0.96
N PRO A 29 -2.37 -9.36 -0.01
CA PRO A 29 -1.23 -8.98 -0.83
C PRO A 29 -1.64 -7.85 -1.79
N THR A 30 -0.86 -6.77 -1.79
CA THR A 30 -1.03 -5.68 -2.77
C THR A 30 -0.52 -6.07 -4.13
N THR A 31 -0.93 -5.33 -5.17
CA THR A 31 -0.35 -5.45 -6.52
C THR A 31 1.18 -5.33 -6.52
N GLU A 32 1.74 -4.37 -5.77
CA GLU A 32 3.21 -4.26 -5.60
C GLU A 32 3.82 -5.55 -5.01
N GLN A 33 3.15 -6.16 -4.04
CA GLN A 33 3.63 -7.40 -3.42
C GLN A 33 3.42 -8.64 -4.30
N LYS A 34 2.40 -8.66 -5.16
CA LYS A 34 2.15 -9.76 -6.12
C LYS A 34 3.16 -9.79 -7.27
N ILE A 35 3.62 -8.61 -7.69
CA ILE A 35 4.56 -8.47 -8.81
C ILE A 35 6.02 -8.63 -8.34
N ASN A 36 6.28 -8.47 -7.05
CA ASN A 36 7.62 -8.62 -6.50
C ASN A 36 8.14 -10.08 -6.67
N ILE A 37 9.13 -10.23 -7.55
CA ILE A 37 9.75 -11.51 -7.93
C ILE A 37 10.49 -12.14 -6.74
N ASP A 38 11.16 -11.34 -5.91
CA ASP A 38 11.93 -11.80 -4.75
C ASP A 38 11.07 -12.53 -3.72
N LYS A 39 9.79 -12.13 -3.60
CA LYS A 39 8.83 -12.81 -2.72
C LYS A 39 8.28 -14.09 -3.31
N LYS A 40 8.21 -14.21 -4.63
CA LYS A 40 7.73 -15.42 -5.33
C LYS A 40 8.74 -16.55 -5.26
N ALA A 41 10.03 -16.23 -5.21
CA ALA A 41 11.13 -17.21 -5.14
C ALA A 41 11.36 -17.79 -3.73
N LYS A 42 10.74 -17.24 -2.68
CA LYS A 42 10.94 -17.64 -1.27
C LYS A 42 9.79 -18.48 -0.68
N ALA A 43 8.80 -18.86 -1.49
CA ALA A 43 7.62 -19.62 -1.08
C ALA A 43 7.72 -21.08 -1.54
#